data_AF-A0A9P8XYM3-F1
#
_entry.id   AF-A0A9P8XYM3-F1
#
_cell.length_a   1.000
_cell.length_b   1.000
_cell.length_c   1.000
_cell.angle_alpha   90.00
_cell.angle_beta   90.00
_cell.angle_gamma   90.00
#
_symmetry.space_group_name_H-M   'P 1'
#
loop_
_entity.id
_entity.type
_entity.pdbx_description
1 polymer ?
#
loop_
_entity_poly.entity_id
_entity_poly.type
_entity_poly.pdbx_seq_one_letter_code
_entity_poly.pdbx_strand_id
1 'polypeptide(L)'
;MTFTVQSAGRQFDRLALMFFGDTEVWRTSTAEPVKPPGIRWTVTKDMSHLLYFWKSPQRIIFDLGNLVDEKYTGTFNTTLTASFYQVTPSDFQDAKPADLIVPISSRKGAQGLPSHFVLPGDQASNSVSLPRNINRAVLTISANGQAAEEFWWSNVLESDKMTFAKTYGAYPGRSPFREVQVLVDGHLAGVSWPFPVIFTGGVTPSLHRPIVGLQAFDLREHQIDISPWLPLLCDGHEHDFAIRVMGVTDNGVDGGVLSASIDDSWYVTGKVFLWLDDDGRSVTTGSVSTSALKPLASQDPVIHLSRAISRNETGFNETLSFEVTVRRSLDISATVRSQRRHSHVQWTQKLEYTNVALVKDFGFNQVNDFRVTGLDEARGLDQDRSFETFYEYPLHCNQSIRFDSSGDMTIQSSLLEGLQLKIRGSSVLPMGTEGYPGPLPESQTQGAHLQTLREGQGEFFAPAGGKTSSGFGSTNQLFYFGSLLTVPGQSLEHAGKSHELYFRNVTAVNGSVVADEERSVASACRNIVRPPQPAAGNSQDRGGDEGVVRVEGKHPPSTAAPGSWFEFAEPLAPRQHFGRRLKLVQPSCGNIDCEAGTPTATARGSSTSIGPLLQQLQLQQQPLRYH
;
A
#
# COMPACT_ATOMS: atom_id res chain seq x y z
N MET A 1 7.41 3.54 -15.69
CA MET A 1 8.24 4.52 -14.95
C MET A 1 9.17 3.76 -14.02
N THR A 2 10.43 4.16 -13.93
CA THR A 2 11.42 3.58 -13.01
C THR A 2 11.82 4.64 -11.99
N PHE A 3 11.71 4.31 -10.70
CA PHE A 3 12.12 5.14 -9.58
C PHE A 3 13.32 4.51 -8.89
N THR A 4 14.45 5.20 -8.88
CA THR A 4 15.67 4.79 -8.17
C THR A 4 15.92 5.76 -7.02
N VAL A 5 16.21 5.20 -5.85
CA VAL A 5 16.53 6.00 -4.65
C VAL A 5 17.82 5.50 -4.03
N GLN A 6 18.62 6.44 -3.53
CA GLN A 6 19.79 6.19 -2.69
C GLN A 6 19.65 7.03 -1.41
N SER A 7 19.97 6.44 -0.27
CA SER A 7 19.98 7.15 1.01
C SER A 7 20.98 6.54 1.97
N ALA A 8 21.67 7.37 2.75
CA ALA A 8 22.65 6.94 3.73
C ALA A 8 22.53 7.78 5.00
N GLY A 9 22.51 7.15 6.16
CA GLY A 9 22.31 7.83 7.45
C GLY A 9 21.13 7.25 8.21
N ARG A 10 20.59 8.03 9.16
CA ARG A 10 19.40 7.65 9.93
C ARG A 10 18.19 8.40 9.39
N GLN A 11 17.13 7.68 9.00
CA GLN A 11 15.84 8.24 8.62
C GLN A 11 14.76 7.16 8.82
N PHE A 12 13.52 7.55 9.06
CA PHE A 12 12.38 6.63 9.00
C PHE A 12 11.94 6.39 7.56
N ASP A 13 11.04 5.45 7.33
CA ASP A 13 10.35 5.38 6.05
C ASP A 13 9.50 6.63 5.83
N ARG A 14 9.35 7.00 4.56
CA ARG A 14 8.63 8.21 4.14
C ARG A 14 7.70 7.86 3.00
N LEU A 15 6.43 8.21 3.15
CA LEU A 15 5.48 8.17 2.06
C LEU A 15 5.90 9.17 0.98
N ALA A 16 5.81 8.74 -0.28
CA ALA A 16 5.98 9.59 -1.44
C ALA A 16 4.75 9.48 -2.35
N LEU A 17 4.34 10.62 -2.89
CA LEU A 17 3.21 10.70 -3.80
C LEU A 17 3.62 11.41 -5.10
N MET A 18 3.25 10.83 -6.22
CA MET A 18 3.48 11.39 -7.54
C MET A 18 2.14 11.74 -8.19
N PHE A 19 2.04 12.97 -8.71
CA PHE A 19 0.88 13.47 -9.43
C PHE A 19 1.24 13.97 -10.83
N PHE A 20 0.31 13.80 -11.77
CA PHE A 20 0.21 14.62 -12.98
C PHE A 20 -0.90 15.65 -12.81
N GLY A 21 -0.51 16.90 -12.59
CA GLY A 21 -1.43 17.94 -12.15
C GLY A 21 -2.15 17.52 -10.87
N ASP A 22 -3.44 17.24 -10.97
CA ASP A 22 -4.30 16.84 -9.86
C ASP A 22 -4.58 15.34 -9.74
N THR A 23 -3.99 14.54 -10.64
CA THR A 23 -4.22 13.10 -10.70
C THR A 23 -3.06 12.37 -10.05
N GLU A 24 -3.34 11.62 -8.98
CA GLU A 24 -2.35 10.72 -8.40
C GLU A 24 -2.06 9.57 -9.37
N VAL A 25 -0.77 9.34 -9.62
CA VAL A 25 -0.29 8.33 -10.57
C VAL A 25 0.64 7.31 -9.93
N TRP A 26 1.19 7.61 -8.75
CA TRP A 26 1.99 6.66 -7.98
C TRP A 26 2.04 7.05 -6.50
N ARG A 27 1.72 6.11 -5.62
CA ARG A 27 1.98 6.19 -4.18
C ARG A 27 2.97 5.09 -3.77
N THR A 28 4.00 5.47 -3.02
CA THR A 28 5.12 4.60 -2.66
C THR A 28 5.65 4.99 -1.27
N SER A 29 6.42 4.14 -0.62
CA SER A 29 7.16 4.44 0.60
C SER A 29 8.64 4.17 0.40
N THR A 30 9.50 4.85 1.15
CA THR A 30 10.95 4.60 1.13
C THR A 30 11.32 3.43 2.03
N ALA A 31 12.34 2.66 1.66
CA ALA A 31 12.99 1.81 2.63
C ALA A 31 13.73 2.63 3.69
N GLU A 32 13.71 2.19 4.95
CA GLU A 32 14.47 2.81 6.03
C GLU A 32 15.99 2.75 5.75
N PRO A 33 16.67 3.90 5.68
CA PRO A 33 18.11 3.93 5.45
C PRO A 33 18.93 3.31 6.57
N VAL A 34 20.08 2.78 6.20
CA VAL A 34 21.09 2.30 7.14
C VAL A 34 22.28 3.27 7.22
N LYS A 35 23.09 3.11 8.26
CA LYS A 35 24.37 3.84 8.38
C LYS A 35 25.23 3.64 7.12
N PRO A 36 26.15 4.59 6.82
CA PRO A 36 27.03 4.48 5.65
C PRO A 36 27.63 3.07 5.48
N PRO A 37 27.62 2.51 4.26
CA PRO A 37 27.47 3.21 2.99
C PRO A 37 26.03 3.58 2.59
N GLY A 38 25.00 3.06 3.28
CA GLY A 38 23.59 3.35 3.01
C GLY A 38 22.90 2.28 2.15
N ILE A 39 21.71 2.62 1.63
CA ILE A 39 20.86 1.76 0.80
C ILE A 39 20.60 2.34 -0.59
N ARG A 40 20.25 1.46 -1.52
CA ARG A 40 19.73 1.76 -2.84
C ARG A 40 18.60 0.81 -3.18
N TRP A 41 17.52 1.32 -3.76
CA TRP A 41 16.49 0.48 -4.36
C TRP A 41 16.05 1.04 -5.70
N THR A 42 15.40 0.20 -6.51
CA THR A 42 14.83 0.59 -7.79
C THR A 42 13.53 -0.16 -8.01
N VAL A 43 12.48 0.58 -8.33
CA VAL A 43 11.13 0.06 -8.55
C VAL A 43 10.67 0.50 -9.93
N THR A 44 9.99 -0.38 -10.64
CA THR A 44 9.42 -0.06 -11.95
C THR A 44 7.91 -0.29 -11.90
N LYS A 45 7.15 0.75 -12.21
CA LYS A 45 5.68 0.72 -12.30
C LYS A 45 5.23 0.87 -13.75
N ASP A 46 4.33 0.01 -14.20
CA ASP A 46 3.65 0.19 -15.48
C ASP A 46 2.60 1.33 -15.36
N MET A 47 2.71 2.31 -16.25
CA MET A 47 1.83 3.48 -16.29
C MET A 47 1.10 3.59 -17.64
N SER A 48 1.01 2.50 -18.40
CA SER A 48 0.40 2.46 -19.74
C SER A 48 -1.10 2.78 -19.71
N HIS A 49 -1.80 2.38 -18.64
CA HIS A 49 -3.20 2.76 -18.40
C HIS A 49 -3.43 4.28 -18.30
N LEU A 50 -2.36 5.06 -18.03
CA LEU A 50 -2.38 6.52 -17.94
C LEU A 50 -1.97 7.19 -19.26
N LEU A 51 -2.02 6.48 -20.39
CA LEU A 51 -1.61 6.99 -21.71
C LEU A 51 -2.25 8.33 -22.08
N TYR A 52 -3.47 8.61 -21.60
CA TYR A 52 -4.13 9.91 -21.73
C TYR A 52 -3.21 11.08 -21.35
N PHE A 53 -2.54 11.00 -20.20
CA PHE A 53 -1.65 12.06 -19.73
C PHE A 53 -0.34 12.13 -20.52
N TRP A 54 0.16 10.99 -20.99
CA TRP A 54 1.43 10.91 -21.73
C TRP A 54 1.36 11.48 -23.15
N LYS A 55 0.16 11.79 -23.67
CA LYS A 55 -0.04 12.39 -25.00
C LYS A 55 0.15 13.92 -25.02
N SER A 56 0.36 14.55 -23.86
CA SER A 56 0.55 16.00 -23.75
C SER A 56 1.49 16.35 -22.59
N PRO A 57 2.14 17.54 -22.59
CA PRO A 57 2.98 17.97 -21.49
C PRO A 57 2.22 17.96 -20.15
N GLN A 58 2.81 17.33 -19.14
CA GLN A 58 2.24 17.26 -17.79
C GLN A 58 3.11 18.01 -16.78
N ARG A 59 2.46 18.61 -15.78
CA ARG A 59 3.14 19.03 -14.56
C ARG A 59 3.33 17.83 -13.66
N ILE A 60 4.57 17.46 -13.40
CA ILE A 60 4.92 16.42 -12.43
C ILE A 60 5.09 17.06 -11.06
N ILE A 61 4.39 16.53 -10.06
CA ILE A 61 4.57 16.85 -8.64
C ILE A 61 5.00 15.56 -7.97
N PHE A 62 6.20 15.55 -7.39
CA PHE A 62 6.75 14.41 -6.67
C PHE A 62 7.02 14.85 -5.23
N ASP A 63 6.07 14.54 -4.35
CA ASP A 63 6.13 14.89 -2.94
C ASP A 63 6.81 13.75 -2.17
N LEU A 64 7.99 14.03 -1.61
CA LEU A 64 8.75 13.12 -0.76
C LEU A 64 9.26 13.91 0.44
N GLY A 65 8.51 13.87 1.54
CA GLY A 65 8.84 14.59 2.75
C GLY A 65 10.13 14.05 3.39
N ASN A 66 11.07 14.94 3.71
CA ASN A 66 12.32 14.57 4.38
C ASN A 66 12.58 15.48 5.59
N LEU A 67 12.86 14.89 6.75
CA LEU A 67 13.22 15.62 7.97
C LEU A 67 14.71 15.43 8.22
N VAL A 68 15.50 16.51 8.16
CA VAL A 68 16.95 16.45 8.34
C VAL A 68 17.36 17.29 9.55
N ASP A 69 17.92 16.63 10.56
CA ASP A 69 18.42 17.24 11.79
C ASP A 69 19.61 16.44 12.37
N GLU A 70 20.02 16.74 13.61
CA GLU A 70 21.14 16.05 14.28
C GLU A 70 20.89 14.55 14.51
N LYS A 71 19.62 14.12 14.56
CA LYS A 71 19.19 12.72 14.75
C LYS A 71 18.91 12.05 13.41
N TYR A 72 18.16 12.70 12.53
CA TYR A 72 17.74 12.21 11.22
C TYR A 72 18.66 12.78 10.14
N THR A 73 19.71 12.03 9.81
CA THR A 73 20.78 12.45 8.90
C THR A 73 20.65 11.92 7.47
N GLY A 74 19.68 11.02 7.23
CA GLY A 74 19.48 10.38 5.93
C GLY A 74 18.79 11.29 4.91
N THR A 75 19.51 11.70 3.87
CA THR A 75 18.94 12.42 2.72
C THR A 75 18.67 11.49 1.55
N PHE A 76 17.54 11.68 0.87
CA PHE A 76 17.19 10.91 -0.32
C PHE A 76 17.76 11.55 -1.60
N ASN A 77 18.45 10.75 -2.40
CA ASN A 77 18.82 11.07 -3.77
C ASN A 77 17.98 10.20 -4.72
N THR A 78 17.11 10.84 -5.49
CA THR A 78 16.08 10.18 -6.29
C THR A 78 16.25 10.42 -7.78
N THR A 79 15.96 9.42 -8.60
CA THR A 79 15.89 9.53 -10.07
C THR A 79 14.60 8.88 -10.57
N LEU A 80 13.82 9.62 -11.34
CA LEU A 80 12.63 9.13 -12.04
C LEU A 80 12.89 9.07 -13.55
N THR A 81 12.63 7.92 -14.15
CA THR A 81 12.84 7.67 -15.59
C THR A 81 11.57 7.13 -16.22
N ALA A 82 11.03 7.83 -17.22
CA ALA A 82 9.92 7.34 -18.03
C ALA A 82 10.45 6.67 -19.31
N SER A 83 10.08 5.41 -19.54
CA SER A 83 10.41 4.66 -20.74
C SER A 83 9.16 4.46 -21.59
N PHE A 84 9.25 4.81 -22.87
CA PHE A 84 8.16 4.65 -23.84
C PHE A 84 8.52 3.57 -24.85
N TYR A 85 7.56 2.69 -25.13
CA TYR A 85 7.71 1.59 -26.07
C TYR A 85 6.67 1.77 -27.18
N GLN A 86 7.10 1.61 -28.43
CA GLN A 86 6.18 1.58 -29.56
C GLN A 86 5.60 0.17 -29.67
N VAL A 87 4.27 0.10 -29.66
CA VAL A 87 3.49 -1.13 -29.73
C VAL A 87 2.52 -1.04 -30.90
N THR A 88 2.27 -2.16 -31.55
CA THR A 88 1.29 -2.30 -32.62
C THR A 88 -0.12 -2.49 -32.05
N PRO A 89 -1.19 -2.14 -32.79
CA PRO A 89 -2.56 -2.40 -32.34
C PRO A 89 -2.83 -3.87 -32.02
N SER A 90 -2.11 -4.81 -32.62
CA SER A 90 -2.16 -6.24 -32.29
C SER A 90 -1.51 -6.61 -30.95
N ASP A 91 -0.67 -5.75 -30.37
CA ASP A 91 -0.04 -5.96 -29.06
C ASP A 91 -0.98 -5.57 -27.91
N PHE A 92 -1.96 -4.72 -28.17
CA PHE A 92 -3.07 -4.49 -27.26
C PHE A 92 -4.19 -5.46 -27.63
N GLN A 93 -4.33 -6.56 -26.89
CA GLN A 93 -5.55 -7.37 -26.95
C GLN A 93 -6.72 -6.50 -26.44
N ASP A 94 -7.37 -5.78 -27.37
CA ASP A 94 -8.66 -5.10 -27.28
C ASP A 94 -8.90 -4.04 -26.16
N ALA A 95 -8.00 -3.86 -25.21
CA ALA A 95 -8.13 -2.87 -24.13
C ALA A 95 -7.60 -1.49 -24.57
N LYS A 96 -8.41 -0.75 -25.33
CA LYS A 96 -8.15 0.66 -25.64
C LYS A 96 -7.95 1.45 -24.32
N PRO A 97 -6.88 2.26 -24.17
CA PRO A 97 -6.74 3.17 -23.02
C PRO A 97 -7.92 4.14 -22.92
N ALA A 98 -8.18 4.66 -21.73
CA ALA A 98 -9.24 5.64 -21.52
C ALA A 98 -9.03 6.90 -22.42
N ASP A 99 -10.13 7.44 -22.91
CA ASP A 99 -10.16 8.66 -23.73
C ASP A 99 -10.00 9.91 -22.87
N LEU A 100 -10.45 9.85 -21.62
CA LEU A 100 -10.35 10.93 -20.63
C LEU A 100 -10.15 10.33 -19.23
N ILE A 101 -9.31 10.98 -18.41
CA ILE A 101 -9.15 10.66 -16.99
C ILE A 101 -9.46 11.90 -16.17
N VAL A 102 -10.43 11.80 -15.26
CA VAL A 102 -10.87 12.90 -14.39
C VAL A 102 -10.42 12.61 -12.95
N PRO A 103 -9.57 13.44 -12.33
CA PRO A 103 -9.15 13.22 -10.95
C PRO A 103 -10.30 13.46 -9.97
N ILE A 104 -10.35 12.73 -8.86
CA ILE A 104 -11.16 13.02 -7.67
C ILE A 104 -10.18 13.29 -6.52
N SER A 105 -9.89 14.56 -6.26
CA SER A 105 -8.71 14.99 -5.49
C SER A 105 -8.89 16.39 -4.89
N SER A 106 -7.98 16.85 -4.04
CA SER A 106 -8.04 18.18 -3.40
C SER A 106 -7.68 19.36 -4.31
N ARG A 107 -7.39 19.09 -5.60
CA ARG A 107 -7.20 20.09 -6.67
C ARG A 107 -6.08 21.13 -6.42
N LYS A 108 -4.98 20.72 -5.79
CA LYS A 108 -3.85 21.60 -5.42
C LYS A 108 -2.71 21.64 -6.44
N GLY A 109 -2.81 20.88 -7.53
CA GLY A 109 -1.76 20.71 -8.54
C GLY A 109 -1.43 21.99 -9.30
N ALA A 110 -2.38 22.92 -9.43
CA ALA A 110 -2.15 24.25 -9.97
C ALA A 110 -1.09 25.04 -9.18
N GLN A 111 -1.00 24.78 -7.86
CA GLN A 111 -0.06 25.41 -6.93
C GLN A 111 1.26 24.63 -6.79
N GLY A 112 1.40 23.49 -7.48
CA GLY A 112 2.57 22.61 -7.36
C GLY A 112 2.58 21.76 -6.09
N LEU A 113 1.44 21.61 -5.43
CA LEU A 113 1.28 20.83 -4.20
C LEU A 113 0.55 19.50 -4.46
N PRO A 114 0.78 18.46 -3.65
CA PRO A 114 0.10 17.17 -3.79
C PRO A 114 -1.41 17.32 -3.57
N SER A 115 -2.20 16.62 -4.39
CA SER A 115 -3.67 16.75 -4.41
C SER A 115 -4.41 15.64 -3.66
N HIS A 116 -3.78 14.94 -2.71
CA HIS A 116 -4.52 13.99 -1.86
C HIS A 116 -5.43 14.72 -0.86
N PHE A 117 -6.47 14.04 -0.41
CA PHE A 117 -7.23 14.41 0.78
C PHE A 117 -6.65 13.71 2.01
N VAL A 118 -6.78 14.34 3.17
CA VAL A 118 -6.42 13.76 4.48
C VAL A 118 -7.68 13.63 5.33
N LEU A 119 -8.21 12.42 5.48
CA LEU A 119 -9.41 12.14 6.25
C LEU A 119 -9.08 11.86 7.73
N PRO A 120 -10.02 12.18 8.66
CA PRO A 120 -11.32 12.81 8.44
C PRO A 120 -11.29 14.34 8.34
N GLY A 121 -10.10 14.97 8.35
CA GLY A 121 -9.96 16.43 8.37
C GLY A 121 -10.47 17.14 7.11
N ASP A 122 -10.29 16.53 5.94
CA ASP A 122 -10.79 17.04 4.66
C ASP A 122 -12.19 16.50 4.33
N GLN A 123 -12.95 17.25 3.54
CA GLN A 123 -14.10 16.72 2.81
C GLN A 123 -13.62 16.18 1.46
N ALA A 124 -13.43 14.85 1.37
CA ALA A 124 -12.96 14.21 0.14
C ALA A 124 -14.06 14.11 -0.92
N SER A 125 -14.45 15.23 -1.53
CA SER A 125 -15.45 15.28 -2.60
C SER A 125 -15.11 16.26 -3.71
N ASN A 126 -15.53 15.95 -4.94
CA ASN A 126 -15.50 16.86 -6.08
C ASN A 126 -16.85 16.84 -6.81
N SER A 127 -17.35 18.01 -7.17
CA SER A 127 -18.41 18.17 -8.18
C SER A 127 -17.77 18.24 -9.56
N VAL A 128 -18.17 17.37 -10.48
CA VAL A 128 -17.58 17.28 -11.82
C VAL A 128 -18.66 17.19 -12.89
N SER A 129 -18.50 17.96 -13.97
CA SER A 129 -19.28 17.76 -15.20
C SER A 129 -18.55 16.77 -16.10
N LEU A 130 -19.27 15.76 -16.57
CA LEU A 130 -18.73 14.68 -17.40
C LEU A 130 -19.27 14.77 -18.84
N PRO A 131 -18.52 14.28 -19.85
CA PRO A 131 -19.02 14.18 -21.22
C PRO A 131 -20.31 13.35 -21.30
N ARG A 132 -21.23 13.74 -22.17
CA ARG A 132 -22.54 13.07 -22.29
C ARG A 132 -22.50 11.78 -23.11
N ASN A 133 -21.42 11.54 -23.84
CA ASN A 133 -21.25 10.42 -24.76
C ASN A 133 -20.37 9.29 -24.18
N ILE A 134 -20.36 9.10 -22.86
CA ILE A 134 -19.55 8.06 -22.22
C ILE A 134 -20.19 6.68 -22.41
N ASN A 135 -19.43 5.67 -22.85
CA ASN A 135 -19.91 4.29 -23.00
C ASN A 135 -19.34 3.29 -21.99
N ARG A 136 -18.35 3.71 -21.19
CA ARG A 136 -17.81 2.96 -20.05
C ARG A 136 -17.16 3.93 -19.08
N ALA A 137 -17.35 3.70 -17.78
CA ALA A 137 -16.69 4.48 -16.74
C ALA A 137 -16.21 3.59 -15.60
N VAL A 138 -14.94 3.75 -15.22
CA VAL A 138 -14.32 3.00 -14.13
C VAL A 138 -13.61 3.97 -13.21
N LEU A 139 -13.83 3.86 -11.90
CA LEU A 139 -13.14 4.67 -10.90
C LEU A 139 -12.08 3.82 -10.19
N THR A 140 -10.88 4.36 -9.98
CA THR A 140 -9.91 3.75 -9.07
C THR A 140 -9.72 4.61 -7.82
N ILE A 141 -9.44 3.96 -6.69
CA ILE A 141 -9.18 4.60 -5.39
C ILE A 141 -7.78 4.21 -4.92
N SER A 142 -7.00 5.20 -4.51
CA SER A 142 -5.78 5.04 -3.71
C SER A 142 -6.10 5.47 -2.28
N ALA A 143 -5.89 4.58 -1.31
CA ALA A 143 -6.17 4.84 0.10
C ALA A 143 -5.15 4.12 0.99
N ASN A 144 -4.52 4.87 1.89
CA ASN A 144 -3.70 4.27 2.94
C ASN A 144 -3.79 5.08 4.23
N GLY A 145 -3.80 4.37 5.34
CA GLY A 145 -3.58 4.96 6.65
C GLY A 145 -2.12 5.34 6.81
N GLN A 146 -1.91 6.49 7.43
CA GLN A 146 -0.63 6.94 7.95
C GLN A 146 -0.85 7.31 9.40
N ALA A 147 0.24 7.58 10.09
CA ALA A 147 0.18 8.11 11.42
C ALA A 147 -0.52 7.21 12.44
N ALA A 148 -1.52 7.76 13.16
CA ALA A 148 -2.35 6.99 14.10
C ALA A 148 -3.10 5.83 13.40
N GLU A 149 -3.23 5.92 12.08
CA GLU A 149 -3.86 4.92 11.22
C GLU A 149 -2.82 4.11 10.44
N GLU A 150 -1.52 4.13 10.77
CA GLU A 150 -0.52 3.28 10.10
C GLU A 150 -0.69 1.80 10.45
N PHE A 151 -1.03 1.53 11.71
CA PHE A 151 -1.23 0.18 12.27
C PHE A 151 -2.70 -0.12 12.56
N TRP A 152 -3.61 0.52 11.83
CA TRP A 152 -5.07 0.42 12.05
C TRP A 152 -5.57 -1.02 12.18
N TRP A 153 -4.97 -1.97 11.47
CA TRP A 153 -5.28 -3.41 11.51
C TRP A 153 -5.00 -4.08 12.86
N SER A 154 -4.25 -3.42 13.75
CA SER A 154 -3.94 -3.87 15.12
C SER A 154 -4.74 -3.14 16.20
N ASN A 155 -5.63 -2.22 15.83
CA ASN A 155 -6.39 -1.46 16.80
C ASN A 155 -7.34 -2.37 17.61
N VAL A 156 -7.52 -2.05 18.89
CA VAL A 156 -8.57 -2.69 19.71
C VAL A 156 -9.93 -2.02 19.48
N LEU A 157 -10.98 -2.62 20.02
CA LEU A 157 -12.31 -1.99 20.07
C LEU A 157 -12.25 -0.68 20.87
N GLU A 158 -13.11 0.29 20.52
CA GLU A 158 -13.05 1.61 21.16
C GLU A 158 -13.36 1.51 22.66
N SER A 159 -14.34 0.68 23.04
CA SER A 159 -14.66 0.40 24.44
C SER A 159 -13.51 -0.24 25.23
N ASP A 160 -12.54 -0.85 24.54
CA ASP A 160 -11.46 -1.65 25.13
C ASP A 160 -10.10 -0.96 25.18
N LYS A 161 -10.00 0.23 24.60
CA LYS A 161 -8.79 1.06 24.57
C LYS A 161 -8.09 1.21 25.92
N MET A 162 -8.85 1.28 27.01
CA MET A 162 -8.34 1.49 28.36
C MET A 162 -8.16 0.20 29.18
N THR A 163 -8.33 -0.98 28.57
CA THR A 163 -8.31 -2.28 29.27
C THR A 163 -7.03 -2.49 30.08
N PHE A 164 -5.88 -2.07 29.57
CA PHE A 164 -4.57 -2.26 30.20
C PHE A 164 -3.95 -0.96 30.71
N ALA A 165 -4.74 0.09 30.94
CA ALA A 165 -4.23 1.42 31.32
C ALA A 165 -3.35 1.44 32.58
N LYS A 166 -3.53 0.47 33.49
CA LYS A 166 -2.73 0.35 34.73
C LYS A 166 -1.39 -0.37 34.55
N THR A 167 -1.22 -1.12 33.46
CA THR A 167 -0.07 -2.01 33.23
C THR A 167 0.70 -1.58 32.00
N TYR A 168 0.09 -1.72 30.83
CA TYR A 168 0.67 -1.37 29.54
C TYR A 168 0.41 0.08 29.16
N GLY A 169 -0.78 0.62 29.41
CA GLY A 169 -1.23 1.91 28.89
C GLY A 169 -2.49 1.79 28.02
N ALA A 170 -2.82 2.86 27.30
CA ALA A 170 -3.96 2.89 26.39
C ALA A 170 -3.55 2.36 25.01
N TYR A 171 -4.37 1.47 24.44
CA TYR A 171 -4.21 0.98 23.07
C TYR A 171 -4.84 1.94 22.05
N PRO A 172 -4.41 1.93 20.78
CA PRO A 172 -5.20 2.50 19.68
C PRO A 172 -6.59 1.85 19.59
N GLY A 173 -7.64 2.66 19.46
CA GLY A 173 -9.04 2.23 19.48
C GLY A 173 -9.68 2.18 18.09
N ARG A 174 -11.00 2.31 18.02
CA ARG A 174 -11.78 2.39 16.76
C ARG A 174 -11.74 1.15 15.86
N SER A 175 -11.48 -0.03 16.43
CA SER A 175 -11.51 -1.34 15.77
C SER A 175 -10.46 -1.56 14.65
N PRO A 176 -10.13 -2.82 14.33
CA PRO A 176 -9.17 -3.14 13.28
C PRO A 176 -9.77 -3.25 11.86
N PHE A 177 -10.93 -2.65 11.61
CA PHE A 177 -11.64 -2.71 10.32
C PHE A 177 -11.70 -1.34 9.64
N ARG A 178 -11.46 -1.29 8.33
CA ARG A 178 -11.61 -0.09 7.50
C ARG A 178 -12.32 -0.39 6.19
N GLU A 179 -13.34 0.40 5.88
CA GLU A 179 -14.03 0.40 4.59
C GLU A 179 -13.89 1.78 3.93
N VAL A 180 -13.34 1.81 2.72
CA VAL A 180 -13.27 3.01 1.90
C VAL A 180 -14.46 3.01 0.95
N GLN A 181 -15.39 3.94 1.12
CA GLN A 181 -16.59 4.06 0.30
C GLN A 181 -16.40 5.09 -0.80
N VAL A 182 -16.94 4.79 -1.99
CA VAL A 182 -17.14 5.77 -3.06
C VAL A 182 -18.62 6.02 -3.22
N LEU A 183 -18.99 7.29 -3.23
CA LEU A 183 -20.35 7.76 -3.43
C LEU A 183 -20.45 8.54 -4.74
N VAL A 184 -21.56 8.33 -5.46
CA VAL A 184 -22.00 9.13 -6.61
C VAL A 184 -23.34 9.77 -6.23
N ASP A 185 -23.41 11.10 -6.21
CA ASP A 185 -24.58 11.87 -5.80
C ASP A 185 -25.17 11.40 -4.45
N GLY A 186 -24.29 11.10 -3.49
CA GLY A 186 -24.67 10.63 -2.15
C GLY A 186 -25.06 9.15 -2.05
N HIS A 187 -25.12 8.42 -3.17
CA HIS A 187 -25.42 6.98 -3.21
C HIS A 187 -24.15 6.17 -3.30
N LEU A 188 -24.12 4.99 -2.67
CA LEU A 188 -22.97 4.11 -2.69
C LEU A 188 -22.74 3.53 -4.09
N ALA A 189 -21.58 3.82 -4.69
CA ALA A 189 -21.18 3.27 -5.99
C ALA A 189 -20.25 2.06 -5.86
N GLY A 190 -19.53 1.92 -4.75
CA GLY A 190 -18.68 0.77 -4.46
C GLY A 190 -17.83 1.00 -3.21
N VAL A 191 -17.13 -0.05 -2.78
CA VAL A 191 -16.24 -0.01 -1.62
C VAL A 191 -14.88 -0.65 -1.92
N SER A 192 -13.87 -0.28 -1.15
CA SER A 192 -12.57 -0.94 -1.08
C SER A 192 -12.25 -1.26 0.39
N TRP A 193 -11.85 -2.50 0.66
CA TRP A 193 -11.29 -2.90 1.95
C TRP A 193 -9.77 -2.97 1.81
N PRO A 194 -9.02 -2.00 2.38
CA PRO A 194 -7.61 -1.82 2.07
C PRO A 194 -6.73 -3.01 2.47
N PHE A 195 -5.68 -3.26 1.70
CA PHE A 195 -4.59 -4.15 2.10
C PHE A 195 -3.86 -3.55 3.32
N PRO A 196 -3.56 -4.33 4.37
CA PRO A 196 -2.87 -3.83 5.56
C PRO A 196 -1.36 -3.69 5.32
N VAL A 197 -0.96 -2.67 4.56
CA VAL A 197 0.47 -2.42 4.22
C VAL A 197 1.30 -2.26 5.50
N ILE A 198 2.34 -3.08 5.64
CA ILE A 198 3.35 -2.92 6.71
C ILE A 198 4.58 -2.20 6.15
N PHE A 199 4.74 -0.93 6.49
CA PHE A 199 5.88 -0.12 6.06
C PHE A 199 7.19 -0.52 6.75
N THR A 200 8.32 -0.01 6.24
CA THR A 200 9.65 -0.56 6.59
C THR A 200 10.15 -0.26 8.00
N GLY A 201 9.47 0.64 8.74
CA GLY A 201 9.63 0.81 10.19
C GLY A 201 8.65 -0.01 11.05
N GLY A 202 7.62 -0.61 10.44
CA GLY A 202 6.48 -1.20 11.14
C GLY A 202 6.72 -2.59 11.74
N VAL A 203 5.97 -2.91 12.79
CA VAL A 203 6.07 -4.15 13.61
C VAL A 203 7.46 -4.30 14.25
N THR A 204 8.47 -4.65 13.47
CA THR A 204 9.87 -4.68 13.89
C THR A 204 10.74 -4.28 12.69
N PRO A 205 11.52 -3.18 12.75
CA PRO A 205 12.28 -2.69 11.60
C PRO A 205 13.24 -3.70 10.96
N SER A 206 13.73 -4.68 11.72
CA SER A 206 14.64 -5.72 11.21
C SER A 206 13.97 -6.73 10.26
N LEU A 207 12.64 -6.82 10.23
CA LEU A 207 11.89 -7.64 9.27
C LEU A 207 12.03 -7.13 7.83
N HIS A 208 12.32 -5.83 7.66
CA HIS A 208 12.19 -5.15 6.36
C HIS A 208 13.52 -4.98 5.64
N ARG A 209 14.52 -5.84 5.93
CA ARG A 209 15.88 -5.71 5.39
C ARG A 209 16.43 -7.05 4.90
N PRO A 210 16.80 -7.18 3.61
CA PRO A 210 16.59 -6.24 2.51
C PRO A 210 15.20 -6.36 1.85
N ILE A 211 14.38 -7.33 2.27
CA ILE A 211 13.02 -7.58 1.76
C ILE A 211 12.05 -6.65 2.51
N VAL A 212 11.38 -5.73 1.80
CA VAL A 212 10.42 -4.81 2.43
C VAL A 212 8.99 -5.40 2.48
N GLY A 213 8.07 -4.70 3.14
CA GLY A 213 6.66 -5.11 3.20
C GLY A 213 5.97 -5.13 1.85
N LEU A 214 4.92 -5.95 1.73
CA LEU A 214 4.19 -6.11 0.48
C LEU A 214 3.52 -4.78 0.10
N GLN A 215 3.62 -4.38 -1.18
CA GLN A 215 3.11 -3.11 -1.72
C GLN A 215 3.73 -1.84 -1.14
N ALA A 216 4.78 -1.92 -0.31
CA ALA A 216 5.38 -0.73 0.30
C ALA A 216 5.96 0.22 -0.77
N PHE A 217 6.45 -0.32 -1.88
CA PHE A 217 7.01 0.43 -2.99
C PHE A 217 6.01 0.76 -4.12
N ASP A 218 4.88 0.07 -4.19
CA ASP A 218 3.77 0.42 -5.09
C ASP A 218 2.43 0.10 -4.43
N LEU A 219 1.88 1.08 -3.71
CA LEU A 219 0.59 0.93 -3.04
C LEU A 219 -0.49 0.80 -4.10
N ARG A 220 -1.15 -0.35 -4.13
CA ARG A 220 -2.09 -0.68 -5.20
C ARG A 220 -3.42 0.04 -5.01
N GLU A 221 -3.98 0.46 -6.14
CA GLU A 221 -5.32 1.03 -6.20
C GLU A 221 -6.40 -0.04 -6.34
N HIS A 222 -7.59 0.27 -5.83
CA HIS A 222 -8.78 -0.57 -5.99
C HIS A 222 -9.68 -0.04 -7.11
N GLN A 223 -10.23 -0.92 -7.94
CA GLN A 223 -11.03 -0.57 -9.11
C GLN A 223 -12.53 -0.81 -8.85
N ILE A 224 -13.37 0.16 -9.22
CA ILE A 224 -14.84 0.08 -9.14
C ILE A 224 -15.42 0.42 -10.51
N ASP A 225 -16.24 -0.46 -11.08
CA ASP A 225 -16.97 -0.15 -12.31
C ASP A 225 -18.19 0.73 -11.99
N ILE A 226 -18.18 1.96 -12.51
CA ILE A 226 -19.27 2.92 -12.32
C ILE A 226 -20.11 3.08 -13.59
N SER A 227 -19.98 2.18 -14.57
CA SER A 227 -20.78 2.19 -15.79
C SER A 227 -22.30 2.09 -15.54
N PRO A 228 -22.77 1.38 -14.49
CA PRO A 228 -24.19 1.44 -14.11
C PRO A 228 -24.72 2.84 -13.77
N TRP A 229 -23.85 3.81 -13.45
CA TRP A 229 -24.23 5.18 -13.13
C TRP A 229 -24.33 6.09 -14.35
N LEU A 230 -23.90 5.65 -15.54
CA LEU A 230 -23.91 6.46 -16.77
C LEU A 230 -25.27 7.09 -17.13
N PRO A 231 -26.44 6.45 -16.89
CA PRO A 231 -27.72 7.09 -17.16
C PRO A 231 -27.95 8.38 -16.36
N LEU A 232 -27.30 8.53 -15.20
CA LEU A 232 -27.32 9.73 -14.40
C LEU A 232 -26.16 10.66 -14.78
N LEU A 233 -24.94 10.12 -14.87
CA LEU A 233 -23.70 10.89 -15.09
C LEU A 233 -23.60 11.60 -16.46
N CYS A 234 -24.38 11.18 -17.45
CA CYS A 234 -24.35 11.71 -18.82
C CYS A 234 -25.46 12.73 -19.12
N ASP A 235 -26.14 13.25 -18.10
CA ASP A 235 -27.28 14.16 -18.26
C ASP A 235 -26.88 15.60 -18.68
N GLY A 236 -25.61 15.96 -18.45
CA GLY A 236 -25.03 17.28 -18.77
C GLY A 236 -24.90 18.22 -17.57
N HIS A 237 -25.26 17.79 -16.36
CA HIS A 237 -25.07 18.53 -15.12
C HIS A 237 -23.74 18.16 -14.43
N GLU A 238 -23.49 18.79 -13.28
CA GLU A 238 -22.41 18.40 -12.38
C GLU A 238 -22.89 17.30 -11.44
N HIS A 239 -22.02 16.34 -11.16
CA HIS A 239 -22.27 15.23 -10.23
C HIS A 239 -21.22 15.19 -9.13
N ASP A 240 -21.65 14.83 -7.93
CA ASP A 240 -20.80 14.76 -6.75
C ASP A 240 -20.19 13.37 -6.60
N PHE A 241 -18.87 13.32 -6.61
CA PHE A 241 -18.11 12.14 -6.23
C PHE A 241 -17.52 12.36 -4.84
N ALA A 242 -17.77 11.45 -3.91
CA ALA A 242 -17.21 11.52 -2.57
C ALA A 242 -16.52 10.22 -2.16
N ILE A 243 -15.44 10.35 -1.39
CA ILE A 243 -14.71 9.25 -0.78
C ILE A 243 -14.87 9.34 0.74
N ARG A 244 -15.18 8.24 1.40
CA ARG A 244 -15.23 8.16 2.87
C ARG A 244 -14.38 7.00 3.35
N VAL A 245 -13.82 7.11 4.55
CA VAL A 245 -13.19 6.00 5.24
C VAL A 245 -14.02 5.75 6.49
N MET A 246 -14.43 4.50 6.68
CA MET A 246 -15.32 4.06 7.74
C MET A 246 -14.64 2.99 8.57
N GLY A 247 -14.89 2.96 9.88
CA GLY A 247 -14.53 1.87 10.78
C GLY A 247 -15.75 1.25 11.44
N VAL A 248 -15.54 0.41 12.45
CA VAL A 248 -16.61 -0.10 13.32
C VAL A 248 -16.54 0.60 14.67
N THR A 249 -17.67 1.14 15.12
CA THR A 249 -17.85 1.56 16.52
C THR A 249 -18.66 0.50 17.24
N ASP A 250 -18.10 -0.04 18.31
CA ASP A 250 -18.72 -1.08 19.12
C ASP A 250 -19.59 -0.51 20.26
N ASN A 251 -20.48 -1.34 20.80
CA ASN A 251 -21.35 -1.00 21.94
C ASN A 251 -20.78 -1.41 23.31
N GLY A 252 -19.55 -1.95 23.36
CA GLY A 252 -18.91 -2.47 24.57
C GLY A 252 -19.37 -3.87 25.01
N VAL A 253 -20.24 -4.53 24.25
CA VAL A 253 -20.80 -5.84 24.59
C VAL A 253 -20.57 -6.84 23.45
N ASP A 254 -21.35 -6.76 22.38
CA ASP A 254 -21.44 -7.76 21.30
C ASP A 254 -21.93 -7.17 19.95
N GLY A 255 -22.15 -5.84 19.91
CA GLY A 255 -22.69 -5.15 18.75
C GLY A 255 -21.71 -4.12 18.22
N GLY A 256 -21.73 -3.91 16.90
CA GLY A 256 -20.99 -2.85 16.23
C GLY A 256 -21.79 -2.26 15.08
N VAL A 257 -21.53 -1.00 14.78
CA VAL A 257 -22.11 -0.28 13.64
C VAL A 257 -21.02 0.35 12.80
N LEU A 258 -21.27 0.46 11.49
CA LEU A 258 -20.38 1.19 10.59
C LEU A 258 -20.37 2.68 10.99
N SER A 259 -19.19 3.28 11.04
CA SER A 259 -19.02 4.62 11.61
C SER A 259 -17.91 5.38 10.91
N ALA A 260 -18.10 6.69 10.74
CA ALA A 260 -17.04 7.59 10.26
C ALA A 260 -16.02 7.94 11.36
N SER A 261 -16.17 7.37 12.57
CA SER A 261 -15.23 7.55 13.66
C SER A 261 -13.97 6.72 13.43
N ILE A 262 -13.00 7.31 12.75
CA ILE A 262 -11.62 6.81 12.55
C ILE A 262 -10.62 7.84 13.08
N ASP A 263 -9.39 7.42 13.37
CA ASP A 263 -8.31 8.34 13.71
C ASP A 263 -7.81 9.09 12.47
N ASP A 264 -7.03 10.14 12.70
CA ASP A 264 -6.56 11.03 11.63
C ASP A 264 -5.51 10.38 10.73
N SER A 265 -5.40 10.89 9.51
CA SER A 265 -4.34 10.62 8.52
C SER A 265 -4.61 9.46 7.57
N TRP A 266 -5.84 9.36 7.07
CA TRP A 266 -6.13 8.58 5.86
C TRP A 266 -5.91 9.40 4.60
N TYR A 267 -4.92 9.02 3.80
CA TYR A 267 -4.58 9.70 2.57
C TYR A 267 -5.39 9.08 1.45
N VAL A 268 -6.27 9.84 0.79
CA VAL A 268 -7.16 9.30 -0.25
C VAL A 268 -7.19 10.14 -1.52
N THR A 269 -7.26 9.46 -2.65
CA THR A 269 -7.53 10.04 -3.98
C THR A 269 -8.33 9.06 -4.82
N GLY A 270 -9.15 9.59 -5.73
CA GLY A 270 -9.75 8.80 -6.80
C GLY A 270 -9.39 9.32 -8.18
N LYS A 271 -9.68 8.53 -9.21
CA LYS A 271 -9.68 8.99 -10.60
C LYS A 271 -10.66 8.17 -11.44
N VAL A 272 -11.37 8.85 -12.34
CA VAL A 272 -12.38 8.26 -13.21
C VAL A 272 -11.81 8.13 -14.62
N PHE A 273 -11.76 6.90 -15.12
CA PHE A 273 -11.39 6.54 -16.48
C PHE A 273 -12.65 6.46 -17.34
N LEU A 274 -12.66 7.19 -18.46
CA LEU A 274 -13.82 7.32 -19.33
C LEU A 274 -13.48 6.87 -20.75
N TRP A 275 -14.36 6.06 -21.33
CA TRP A 275 -14.35 5.72 -22.76
C TRP A 275 -15.54 6.36 -23.42
N LEU A 276 -15.29 7.06 -24.53
CA LEU A 276 -16.30 7.85 -25.21
C LEU A 276 -16.79 7.15 -26.48
N ASP A 277 -18.04 7.39 -26.84
CA ASP A 277 -18.58 7.06 -28.15
C ASP A 277 -17.96 7.96 -29.23
N ASP A 278 -17.85 7.42 -30.45
CA ASP A 278 -17.18 8.09 -31.57
C ASP A 278 -17.92 9.38 -32.01
N ASP A 279 -19.26 9.41 -31.94
CA ASP A 279 -20.03 10.64 -32.15
C ASP A 279 -20.10 11.45 -30.84
N GLY A 280 -19.33 12.53 -30.78
CA GLY A 280 -19.31 13.48 -29.66
C GLY A 280 -20.65 14.15 -29.35
N ARG A 281 -21.66 14.03 -30.23
CA ARG A 281 -23.02 14.54 -30.01
C ARG A 281 -23.98 13.48 -29.49
N SER A 282 -23.57 12.21 -29.47
CA SER A 282 -24.38 11.15 -28.88
C SER A 282 -24.54 11.39 -27.38
N VAL A 283 -25.65 10.90 -26.83
CA VAL A 283 -25.94 11.02 -25.40
C VAL A 283 -26.23 9.63 -24.87
N THR A 284 -25.45 9.22 -23.88
CA THR A 284 -25.68 7.99 -23.14
C THR A 284 -26.86 8.21 -22.20
N THR A 285 -27.87 7.36 -22.31
CA THR A 285 -29.12 7.44 -21.56
C THR A 285 -29.45 6.10 -20.94
N GLY A 286 -30.54 6.01 -20.18
CA GLY A 286 -30.98 4.75 -19.60
C GLY A 286 -31.73 4.91 -18.30
N SER A 287 -31.65 3.89 -17.44
CA SER A 287 -32.22 3.92 -16.10
C SER A 287 -31.40 3.07 -15.14
N VAL A 288 -31.06 3.64 -13.99
CA VAL A 288 -30.40 2.95 -12.87
C VAL A 288 -31.46 2.20 -12.05
N SER A 289 -31.12 1.02 -11.52
CA SER A 289 -32.03 0.27 -10.66
C SER A 289 -32.32 1.01 -9.37
N THR A 290 -33.56 0.90 -8.89
CA THR A 290 -33.99 1.54 -7.63
C THR A 290 -33.26 0.98 -6.41
N SER A 291 -32.69 -0.22 -6.50
CA SER A 291 -31.85 -0.79 -5.45
C SER A 291 -30.54 -0.03 -5.25
N ALA A 292 -29.95 0.51 -6.32
CA ALA A 292 -28.74 1.35 -6.22
C ALA A 292 -29.04 2.71 -5.58
N LEU A 293 -30.27 3.22 -5.72
CA LEU A 293 -30.72 4.51 -5.20
C LEU A 293 -31.25 4.46 -3.77
N LYS A 294 -31.00 3.36 -3.04
CA LYS A 294 -31.40 3.23 -1.65
C LYS A 294 -30.60 4.17 -0.75
N PRO A 295 -31.17 4.67 0.37
CA PRO A 295 -30.41 5.45 1.36
C PRO A 295 -29.18 4.69 1.87
N LEU A 296 -28.05 5.37 2.06
CA LEU A 296 -26.77 4.75 2.45
C LEU A 296 -26.89 3.87 3.70
N ALA A 297 -27.60 4.32 4.74
CA ALA A 297 -27.80 3.58 5.99
C ALA A 297 -28.59 2.26 5.82
N SER A 298 -29.32 2.10 4.71
CA SER A 298 -29.99 0.83 4.38
C SER A 298 -29.11 -0.15 3.59
N GLN A 299 -27.86 0.25 3.32
CA GLN A 299 -26.84 -0.49 2.60
C GLN A 299 -25.61 -0.78 3.48
N ASP A 300 -25.76 -0.73 4.81
CA ASP A 300 -24.69 -1.04 5.76
C ASP A 300 -24.35 -2.54 5.73
N PRO A 301 -23.09 -2.92 5.98
CA PRO A 301 -22.67 -4.31 6.02
C PRO A 301 -23.21 -5.01 7.28
N VAL A 302 -23.23 -6.34 7.27
CA VAL A 302 -23.52 -7.15 8.45
C VAL A 302 -22.26 -7.22 9.30
N ILE A 303 -22.36 -6.79 10.56
CA ILE A 303 -21.24 -6.75 11.52
C ILE A 303 -21.59 -7.67 12.69
N HIS A 304 -20.67 -8.58 13.05
CA HIS A 304 -20.73 -9.32 14.30
C HIS A 304 -19.44 -9.11 15.08
N LEU A 305 -19.58 -9.03 16.41
CA LEU A 305 -18.49 -8.76 17.32
C LEU A 305 -18.63 -9.62 18.57
N SER A 306 -17.51 -10.11 19.09
CA SER A 306 -17.46 -10.70 20.43
C SER A 306 -16.22 -10.22 21.17
N ARG A 307 -16.29 -10.16 22.50
CA ARG A 307 -15.16 -9.79 23.35
C ARG A 307 -15.20 -10.46 24.72
N ALA A 308 -14.03 -10.66 25.32
CA ALA A 308 -13.87 -11.16 26.67
C ALA A 308 -12.61 -10.60 27.33
N ILE A 309 -12.70 -10.26 28.62
CA ILE A 309 -11.57 -9.89 29.46
C ILE A 309 -11.40 -10.95 30.55
N SER A 310 -10.19 -11.45 30.72
CA SER A 310 -9.80 -12.25 31.88
C SER A 310 -9.02 -11.39 32.89
N ARG A 311 -9.07 -11.79 34.16
CA ARG A 311 -8.36 -11.12 35.25
C ARG A 311 -7.54 -12.12 36.05
N ASN A 312 -6.40 -11.67 36.55
CA ASN A 312 -5.60 -12.44 37.48
C ASN A 312 -6.22 -12.47 38.89
N GLU A 313 -5.61 -13.22 39.81
CA GLU A 313 -6.08 -13.37 41.21
C GLU A 313 -6.18 -12.04 41.97
N THR A 314 -5.35 -11.06 41.62
CA THR A 314 -5.35 -9.72 42.22
C THR A 314 -6.37 -8.76 41.58
N GLY A 315 -7.13 -9.22 40.58
CA GLY A 315 -8.16 -8.46 39.90
C GLY A 315 -7.67 -7.55 38.76
N PHE A 316 -6.40 -7.65 38.34
CA PHE A 316 -5.89 -6.94 37.18
C PHE A 316 -6.29 -7.65 35.89
N ASN A 317 -6.64 -6.89 34.86
CA ASN A 317 -6.93 -7.44 33.53
C ASN A 317 -5.65 -8.07 32.96
N GLU A 318 -5.73 -9.36 32.62
CA GLU A 318 -4.60 -10.15 32.15
C GLU A 318 -4.67 -10.37 30.64
N THR A 319 -5.87 -10.67 30.13
CA THR A 319 -6.11 -10.83 28.70
C THR A 319 -7.37 -10.10 28.24
N LEU A 320 -7.36 -9.69 26.98
CA LEU A 320 -8.47 -9.20 26.19
C LEU A 320 -8.47 -9.99 24.88
N SER A 321 -9.54 -10.74 24.63
CA SER A 321 -9.77 -11.38 23.34
C SER A 321 -10.99 -10.75 22.68
N PHE A 322 -10.93 -10.51 21.38
CA PHE A 322 -12.09 -10.05 20.63
C PHE A 322 -12.06 -10.58 19.19
N GLU A 323 -13.23 -10.71 18.61
CA GLU A 323 -13.42 -11.09 17.21
C GLU A 323 -14.33 -10.06 16.55
N VAL A 324 -13.94 -9.61 15.35
CA VAL A 324 -14.76 -8.77 14.49
C VAL A 324 -14.94 -9.48 13.16
N THR A 325 -16.19 -9.65 12.74
CA THR A 325 -16.51 -10.12 11.39
C THR A 325 -17.40 -9.12 10.68
N VAL A 326 -17.10 -8.85 9.41
CA VAL A 326 -17.88 -7.94 8.58
C VAL A 326 -18.16 -8.63 7.24
N ARG A 327 -19.41 -8.62 6.81
CA ARG A 327 -19.83 -9.13 5.50
C ARG A 327 -20.58 -8.07 4.73
N ARG A 328 -20.21 -7.85 3.48
CA ARG A 328 -20.89 -6.92 2.57
C ARG A 328 -21.25 -7.61 1.27
N SER A 329 -22.46 -7.31 0.78
CA SER A 329 -22.84 -7.57 -0.60
C SER A 329 -23.39 -6.29 -1.23
N LEU A 330 -22.92 -5.96 -2.43
CA LEU A 330 -23.37 -4.84 -3.22
C LEU A 330 -23.79 -5.33 -4.60
N ASP A 331 -24.90 -4.79 -5.12
CA ASP A 331 -25.41 -5.06 -6.47
C ASP A 331 -26.02 -3.77 -7.03
N ILE A 332 -25.33 -3.20 -8.02
CA ILE A 332 -25.72 -1.99 -8.74
C ILE A 332 -25.91 -2.37 -10.19
N SER A 333 -27.08 -2.07 -10.73
CA SER A 333 -27.41 -2.44 -12.10
C SER A 333 -28.16 -1.33 -12.82
N ALA A 334 -28.04 -1.29 -14.14
CA ALA A 334 -28.72 -0.31 -14.96
C ALA A 334 -28.98 -0.84 -16.36
N THR A 335 -29.94 -0.25 -17.04
CA THR A 335 -30.02 -0.30 -18.50
C THR A 335 -29.30 0.91 -19.04
N VAL A 336 -28.28 0.71 -19.88
CA VAL A 336 -27.49 1.77 -20.51
C VAL A 336 -27.70 1.73 -22.02
N ARG A 337 -27.92 2.91 -22.61
CA ARG A 337 -28.08 3.14 -24.05
C ARG A 337 -27.05 4.15 -24.51
N SER A 338 -26.02 3.69 -25.21
CA SER A 338 -24.99 4.52 -25.85
C SER A 338 -25.16 4.47 -27.37
N GLN A 339 -24.36 5.23 -28.14
CA GLN A 339 -24.44 5.35 -29.60
C GLN A 339 -24.60 4.01 -30.33
N ARG A 340 -23.84 2.99 -29.91
CA ARG A 340 -23.81 1.68 -30.57
C ARG A 340 -24.45 0.56 -29.74
N ARG A 341 -24.93 0.87 -28.54
CA ARG A 341 -25.15 -0.16 -27.51
C ARG A 341 -26.42 0.06 -26.74
N HIS A 342 -27.10 -1.03 -26.45
CA HIS A 342 -28.17 -1.09 -25.48
C HIS A 342 -27.93 -2.34 -24.65
N SER A 343 -27.49 -2.16 -23.41
CA SER A 343 -27.12 -3.28 -22.56
C SER A 343 -27.60 -3.10 -21.12
N HIS A 344 -27.83 -4.24 -20.48
CA HIS A 344 -27.94 -4.29 -19.03
C HIS A 344 -26.55 -4.41 -18.47
N VAL A 345 -26.12 -3.45 -17.65
CA VAL A 345 -24.80 -3.42 -17.00
C VAL A 345 -24.97 -3.62 -15.50
N GLN A 346 -24.00 -4.27 -14.87
CA GLN A 346 -24.03 -4.59 -13.45
C GLN A 346 -22.64 -4.52 -12.83
N TRP A 347 -22.55 -3.98 -11.63
CA TRP A 347 -21.41 -4.04 -10.73
C TRP A 347 -21.83 -4.75 -9.44
N THR A 348 -21.12 -5.82 -9.07
CA THR A 348 -21.35 -6.51 -7.80
C THR A 348 -20.08 -6.63 -6.99
N GLN A 349 -20.21 -6.58 -5.68
CA GLN A 349 -19.12 -6.88 -4.75
C GLN A 349 -19.61 -7.83 -3.66
N LYS A 350 -18.79 -8.82 -3.30
CA LYS A 350 -18.99 -9.69 -2.15
C LYS A 350 -17.70 -9.68 -1.33
N LEU A 351 -17.77 -9.18 -0.10
CA LEU A 351 -16.60 -9.02 0.74
C LEU A 351 -16.82 -9.66 2.12
N GLU A 352 -15.79 -10.35 2.62
CA GLU A 352 -15.75 -10.89 3.98
C GLU A 352 -14.46 -10.50 4.71
N TYR A 353 -14.62 -10.10 5.96
CA TYR A 353 -13.54 -9.67 6.83
C TYR A 353 -13.66 -10.42 8.14
N THR A 354 -12.52 -10.87 8.67
CA THR A 354 -12.41 -11.43 10.00
C THR A 354 -11.14 -10.91 10.66
N ASN A 355 -11.22 -10.54 11.94
CA ASN A 355 -10.05 -10.36 12.78
C ASN A 355 -10.29 -11.01 14.14
N VAL A 356 -9.47 -12.00 14.47
CA VAL A 356 -9.40 -12.62 15.79
C VAL A 356 -8.17 -12.08 16.50
N ALA A 357 -8.38 -11.33 17.58
CA ALA A 357 -7.31 -10.67 18.30
C ALA A 357 -7.23 -11.13 19.75
N LEU A 358 -6.00 -11.20 20.25
CA LEU A 358 -5.68 -11.49 21.64
C LEU A 358 -4.59 -10.54 22.11
N VAL A 359 -4.94 -9.69 23.07
CA VAL A 359 -3.98 -8.98 23.89
C VAL A 359 -3.83 -9.74 25.20
N LYS A 360 -2.62 -10.14 25.55
CA LYS A 360 -2.32 -10.92 26.76
C LYS A 360 -1.11 -10.35 27.49
N ASP A 361 -0.72 -11.01 28.58
CA ASP A 361 0.41 -10.59 29.40
C ASP A 361 0.24 -9.14 29.85
N PHE A 362 -0.95 -8.81 30.37
CA PHE A 362 -1.27 -7.47 30.88
C PHE A 362 -1.10 -6.35 29.85
N GLY A 363 -1.19 -6.66 28.56
CA GLY A 363 -1.00 -5.71 27.45
C GLY A 363 0.38 -5.76 26.80
N PHE A 364 1.29 -6.62 27.24
CA PHE A 364 2.65 -6.66 26.67
C PHE A 364 2.80 -7.59 25.47
N ASN A 365 1.77 -8.35 25.14
CA ASN A 365 1.76 -9.19 23.93
C ASN A 365 0.43 -9.04 23.20
N GLN A 366 0.49 -8.78 21.90
CA GLN A 366 -0.66 -8.66 21.02
C GLN A 366 -0.53 -9.63 19.84
N VAL A 367 -1.60 -10.37 19.60
CA VAL A 367 -1.78 -11.25 18.44
C VAL A 367 -2.98 -10.76 17.65
N ASN A 368 -2.83 -10.62 16.34
CA ASN A 368 -3.91 -10.36 15.39
C ASN A 368 -3.88 -11.42 14.29
N ASP A 369 -5.02 -12.06 14.04
CA ASP A 369 -5.26 -12.95 12.92
C ASP A 369 -6.36 -12.33 12.05
N PHE A 370 -5.91 -11.60 11.04
CA PHE A 370 -6.68 -10.75 10.15
C PHE A 370 -6.81 -11.41 8.78
N ARG A 371 -8.01 -11.32 8.19
CA ARG A 371 -8.24 -11.77 6.81
C ARG A 371 -9.30 -10.92 6.14
N VAL A 372 -9.01 -10.48 4.92
CA VAL A 372 -9.98 -9.91 3.97
C VAL A 372 -10.09 -10.85 2.78
N THR A 373 -11.30 -11.11 2.31
CA THR A 373 -11.58 -11.68 0.99
C THR A 373 -12.57 -10.80 0.25
N GLY A 374 -12.44 -10.73 -1.07
CA GLY A 374 -13.39 -10.02 -1.91
C GLY A 374 -13.48 -10.57 -3.32
N LEU A 375 -14.69 -10.49 -3.88
CA LEU A 375 -15.00 -10.79 -5.26
C LEU A 375 -15.77 -9.61 -5.84
N ASP A 376 -15.16 -8.92 -6.79
CA ASP A 376 -15.79 -7.84 -7.55
C ASP A 376 -16.04 -8.27 -8.99
N GLU A 377 -17.21 -7.95 -9.54
CA GLU A 377 -17.62 -8.34 -10.89
C GLU A 377 -18.32 -7.19 -11.63
N ALA A 378 -17.87 -6.89 -12.84
CA ALA A 378 -18.56 -6.03 -13.80
C ALA A 378 -19.10 -6.89 -14.97
N ARG A 379 -20.41 -6.82 -15.22
CA ARG A 379 -21.10 -7.58 -16.26
C ARG A 379 -21.84 -6.65 -17.22
N GLY A 380 -21.98 -7.08 -18.48
CA GLY A 380 -22.95 -6.49 -19.41
C GLY A 380 -22.45 -5.42 -20.39
N LEU A 381 -21.14 -5.23 -20.56
CA LEU A 381 -20.55 -4.26 -21.49
C LEU A 381 -20.06 -4.88 -22.83
N ASP A 382 -20.62 -6.02 -23.23
CA ASP A 382 -20.05 -7.06 -24.13
C ASP A 382 -19.16 -8.04 -23.35
N GLN A 383 -19.04 -9.30 -23.80
CA GLN A 383 -18.19 -10.31 -23.13
C GLN A 383 -16.75 -9.80 -22.96
N ASP A 384 -16.25 -9.04 -23.94
CA ASP A 384 -14.88 -8.50 -23.98
C ASP A 384 -14.63 -7.37 -22.96
N ARG A 385 -15.68 -6.76 -22.41
CA ARG A 385 -15.60 -5.69 -21.39
C ARG A 385 -16.09 -6.12 -20.01
N SER A 386 -16.29 -7.42 -19.81
CA SER A 386 -16.48 -7.99 -18.48
C SER A 386 -15.18 -7.85 -17.67
N PHE A 387 -15.31 -7.71 -16.36
CA PHE A 387 -14.18 -7.67 -15.44
C PHE A 387 -14.54 -8.44 -14.19
N GLU A 388 -13.57 -9.18 -13.67
CA GLU A 388 -13.71 -9.83 -12.37
C GLU A 388 -12.37 -9.87 -11.66
N THR A 389 -12.41 -9.60 -10.36
CA THR A 389 -11.25 -9.76 -9.50
C THR A 389 -11.61 -10.48 -8.21
N PHE A 390 -10.79 -11.45 -7.86
CA PHE A 390 -10.80 -12.06 -6.53
C PHE A 390 -9.51 -11.65 -5.81
N TYR A 391 -9.63 -11.33 -4.54
CA TYR A 391 -8.48 -11.02 -3.70
C TYR A 391 -8.64 -11.58 -2.29
N GLU A 392 -7.51 -11.94 -1.69
CA GLU A 392 -7.41 -12.42 -0.32
C GLU A 392 -6.14 -11.87 0.35
N TYR A 393 -6.30 -11.27 1.53
CA TYR A 393 -5.24 -10.60 2.29
C TYR A 393 -5.16 -11.18 3.71
N PRO A 394 -4.47 -12.32 3.93
CA PRO A 394 -4.24 -12.85 5.27
C PRO A 394 -3.09 -12.12 5.95
N LEU A 395 -3.24 -11.83 7.23
CA LEU A 395 -2.20 -11.24 8.08
C LEU A 395 -2.27 -11.89 9.47
N HIS A 396 -1.20 -12.56 9.86
CA HIS A 396 -1.00 -13.01 11.24
C HIS A 396 0.20 -12.29 11.84
N CYS A 397 -0.02 -11.50 12.88
CA CYS A 397 1.04 -10.78 13.58
C CYS A 397 0.96 -11.10 15.07
N ASN A 398 2.07 -11.57 15.64
CA ASN A 398 2.25 -11.74 17.07
C ASN A 398 3.45 -10.91 17.49
N GLN A 399 3.21 -9.88 18.30
CA GLN A 399 4.22 -8.95 18.77
C GLN A 399 4.22 -8.92 20.29
N SER A 400 5.40 -8.90 20.89
CA SER A 400 5.57 -8.70 22.32
C SER A 400 6.60 -7.63 22.60
N ILE A 401 6.40 -6.92 23.70
CA ILE A 401 7.20 -5.78 24.11
C ILE A 401 7.56 -5.98 25.56
N ARG A 402 8.85 -5.83 25.90
CA ARG A 402 9.35 -5.98 27.26
C ARG A 402 10.21 -4.80 27.64
N PHE A 403 10.12 -4.42 28.90
CA PHE A 403 11.01 -3.46 29.54
C PHE A 403 11.77 -4.15 30.65
N ASP A 404 13.08 -3.94 30.70
CA ASP A 404 13.86 -4.36 31.86
C ASP A 404 13.86 -3.29 32.97
N SER A 405 14.51 -3.60 34.09
CA SER A 405 14.60 -2.67 35.23
C SER A 405 15.36 -1.38 34.94
N SER A 406 16.18 -1.35 33.88
CA SER A 406 16.89 -0.16 33.43
C SER A 406 16.06 0.70 32.47
N GLY A 407 14.90 0.20 32.04
CA GLY A 407 14.04 0.84 31.06
C GLY A 407 14.42 0.51 29.61
N ASP A 408 15.32 -0.46 29.39
CA ASP A 408 15.66 -0.90 28.05
C ASP A 408 14.49 -1.68 27.46
N MET A 409 14.19 -1.42 26.19
CA MET A 409 13.04 -1.97 25.48
C MET A 409 13.47 -3.06 24.51
N THR A 410 12.76 -4.18 24.55
CA THR A 410 12.86 -5.26 23.57
C THR A 410 11.51 -5.51 22.92
N ILE A 411 11.50 -5.58 21.59
CA ILE A 411 10.35 -6.02 20.80
C ILE A 411 10.72 -7.34 20.15
N GLN A 412 9.80 -8.31 20.23
CA GLN A 412 9.90 -9.58 19.49
C GLN A 412 8.62 -9.77 18.70
N SER A 413 8.75 -10.15 17.43
CA SER A 413 7.59 -10.34 16.55
C SER A 413 7.74 -11.56 15.65
N SER A 414 6.63 -12.24 15.38
CA SER A 414 6.46 -13.09 14.21
C SER A 414 5.37 -12.51 13.31
N LEU A 415 5.63 -12.51 12.01
CA LEU A 415 4.75 -11.94 10.99
C LEU A 415 4.53 -12.97 9.88
N LEU A 416 3.28 -13.13 9.46
CA LEU A 416 2.90 -13.74 8.20
C LEU A 416 1.95 -12.76 7.50
N GLU A 417 2.28 -12.34 6.29
CA GLU A 417 1.53 -11.37 5.49
C GLU A 417 1.39 -11.95 4.09
N GLY A 418 0.16 -12.08 3.59
CA GLY A 418 -0.11 -12.66 2.29
C GLY A 418 -0.95 -11.74 1.41
N LEU A 419 -0.76 -11.88 0.11
CA LEU A 419 -1.58 -11.25 -0.91
C LEU A 419 -1.84 -12.27 -2.01
N GLN A 420 -3.10 -12.59 -2.20
CA GLN A 420 -3.57 -13.31 -3.38
C GLN A 420 -4.47 -12.39 -4.21
N LEU A 421 -4.26 -12.42 -5.51
CA LEU A 421 -4.96 -11.61 -6.47
C LEU A 421 -5.16 -12.39 -7.76
N LYS A 422 -6.42 -12.50 -8.18
CA LYS A 422 -6.81 -13.06 -9.47
C LYS A 422 -7.59 -11.99 -10.20
N ILE A 423 -7.26 -11.75 -11.46
CA ILE A 423 -7.93 -10.75 -12.30
C ILE A 423 -8.23 -11.39 -13.64
N ARG A 424 -9.42 -11.16 -14.18
CA ARG A 424 -9.75 -11.50 -15.57
C ARG A 424 -10.55 -10.41 -16.25
N GLY A 425 -10.47 -10.39 -17.58
CA GLY A 425 -11.20 -9.47 -18.43
C GLY A 425 -10.59 -8.06 -18.46
N SER A 426 -11.44 -7.07 -18.71
CA SER A 426 -11.07 -5.69 -19.02
C SER A 426 -10.68 -4.87 -17.78
N SER A 427 -9.60 -5.24 -17.08
CA SER A 427 -9.01 -4.40 -16.02
C SER A 427 -8.59 -3.02 -16.56
N VAL A 428 -8.78 -1.95 -15.78
CA VAL A 428 -8.20 -0.64 -16.12
C VAL A 428 -6.75 -0.54 -15.66
N LEU A 429 -6.39 -1.28 -14.60
CA LEU A 429 -5.04 -1.37 -14.09
C LEU A 429 -4.26 -2.45 -14.86
N PRO A 430 -2.96 -2.23 -15.15
CA PRO A 430 -2.12 -3.25 -15.78
C PRO A 430 -2.13 -4.56 -14.99
N MET A 431 -2.24 -5.70 -15.67
CA MET A 431 -2.31 -7.02 -15.01
C MET A 431 -0.93 -7.66 -14.83
N GLY A 432 0.09 -7.18 -15.54
CA GLY A 432 1.47 -7.69 -15.56
C GLY A 432 1.69 -8.78 -16.61
N THR A 433 0.62 -9.42 -17.11
CA THR A 433 0.70 -10.47 -18.15
C THR A 433 1.11 -9.91 -19.50
N GLU A 434 0.91 -8.61 -19.73
CA GLU A 434 1.27 -7.87 -20.94
C GLU A 434 2.78 -7.92 -21.22
N GLY A 435 3.61 -8.18 -20.21
CA GLY A 435 5.08 -8.26 -20.33
C GLY A 435 5.63 -9.62 -20.79
N TYR A 436 4.80 -10.65 -20.97
CA TYR A 436 5.25 -12.00 -21.31
C TYR A 436 4.92 -12.38 -22.76
N PRO A 437 5.92 -12.78 -23.59
CA PRO A 437 5.70 -13.12 -24.98
C PRO A 437 5.14 -14.54 -25.18
N GLY A 438 4.19 -14.68 -26.11
CA GLY A 438 3.85 -15.96 -26.75
C GLY A 438 2.39 -16.44 -26.52
N PRO A 439 1.82 -17.22 -27.46
CA PRO A 439 0.50 -17.78 -27.30
C PRO A 439 0.57 -18.85 -26.22
N LEU A 440 -0.02 -18.59 -25.05
CA LEU A 440 -0.36 -19.69 -24.16
C LEU A 440 -1.24 -20.66 -24.97
N PRO A 441 -0.97 -21.98 -24.93
CA PRO A 441 -1.63 -22.95 -25.79
C PRO A 441 -3.16 -22.79 -25.71
N GLU A 442 -3.77 -22.54 -26.88
CA GLU A 442 -5.20 -22.46 -27.17
C GLU A 442 -6.06 -21.48 -26.33
N SER A 443 -6.35 -20.29 -26.89
CA SER A 443 -7.64 -19.56 -26.81
C SER A 443 -8.39 -19.35 -25.47
N GLN A 444 -7.80 -19.63 -24.30
CA GLN A 444 -8.50 -19.60 -23.00
C GLN A 444 -7.74 -18.85 -21.88
N THR A 445 -6.88 -17.90 -22.23
CA THR A 445 -6.10 -17.12 -21.25
C THR A 445 -6.48 -15.64 -21.33
N GLN A 446 -7.25 -15.17 -20.34
CA GLN A 446 -7.70 -13.78 -20.21
C GLN A 446 -7.57 -13.28 -18.77
N GLY A 447 -6.47 -13.60 -18.08
CA GLY A 447 -6.30 -13.15 -16.71
C GLY A 447 -4.96 -13.43 -16.08
N ALA A 448 -4.75 -12.83 -14.92
CA ALA A 448 -3.53 -12.91 -14.12
C ALA A 448 -3.82 -13.51 -12.75
N HIS A 449 -2.88 -14.32 -12.24
CA HIS A 449 -2.87 -14.85 -10.89
C HIS A 449 -1.56 -14.45 -10.22
N LEU A 450 -1.66 -13.62 -9.20
CA LEU A 450 -0.55 -13.18 -8.37
C LEU A 450 -0.78 -13.70 -6.95
N GLN A 451 0.24 -14.32 -6.38
CA GLN A 451 0.24 -14.80 -5.01
C GLN A 451 1.60 -14.52 -4.39
N THR A 452 1.63 -13.87 -3.25
CA THR A 452 2.84 -13.69 -2.46
C THR A 452 2.55 -13.92 -1.00
N LEU A 453 3.50 -14.58 -0.32
CA LEU A 453 3.47 -14.86 1.10
C LEU A 453 4.80 -14.42 1.67
N ARG A 454 4.76 -13.58 2.69
CA ARG A 454 5.92 -13.11 3.42
C ARG A 454 5.80 -13.58 4.86
N GLU A 455 6.81 -14.29 5.34
CA GLU A 455 6.89 -14.74 6.72
C GLU A 455 8.20 -14.28 7.35
N GLY A 456 8.18 -13.94 8.63
CA GLY A 456 9.40 -13.49 9.29
C GLY A 456 9.33 -13.45 10.80
N GLN A 457 10.51 -13.43 11.39
CA GLN A 457 10.72 -13.20 12.82
C GLN A 457 11.69 -12.04 13.00
N GLY A 458 11.37 -11.16 13.94
CA GLY A 458 12.13 -9.95 14.19
C GLY A 458 12.33 -9.73 15.68
N GLU A 459 13.50 -9.24 16.03
CA GLU A 459 13.80 -8.67 17.34
C GLU A 459 14.38 -7.28 17.18
N PHE A 460 13.99 -6.38 18.07
CA PHE A 460 14.52 -5.03 18.16
C PHE A 460 14.83 -4.69 19.61
N PHE A 461 15.98 -4.05 19.82
CA PHE A 461 16.46 -3.61 21.12
C PHE A 461 16.83 -2.13 21.08
N ALA A 462 16.29 -1.38 22.04
CA ALA A 462 16.57 0.03 22.24
C ALA A 462 16.84 0.31 23.72
N PRO A 463 18.07 0.75 24.08
CA PRO A 463 18.35 1.20 25.43
C PRO A 463 17.54 2.45 25.81
N ALA A 464 17.24 2.63 27.09
CA ALA A 464 16.46 3.74 27.62
C ALA A 464 17.00 5.13 27.20
N GLY A 465 18.32 5.23 26.94
CA GLY A 465 18.99 6.45 26.48
C GLY A 465 18.75 6.83 25.01
N GLY A 466 18.14 5.95 24.20
CA GLY A 466 17.66 6.24 22.82
C GLY A 466 18.72 6.60 21.77
N LYS A 467 20.02 6.54 22.12
CA LYS A 467 21.13 6.95 21.25
C LYS A 467 21.50 5.90 20.19
N THR A 468 21.26 4.63 20.48
CA THR A 468 21.58 3.49 19.61
C THR A 468 20.45 2.48 19.66
N SER A 469 20.26 1.71 18.60
CA SER A 469 19.38 0.55 18.58
C SER A 469 20.02 -0.57 17.76
N SER A 470 19.60 -1.80 18.02
CA SER A 470 20.02 -3.00 17.28
C SER A 470 18.81 -3.89 17.04
N GLY A 471 18.94 -4.85 16.13
CA GLY A 471 17.89 -5.81 15.89
C GLY A 471 18.40 -7.00 15.08
N PHE A 472 17.68 -8.09 15.19
CA PHE A 472 17.85 -9.32 14.41
C PHE A 472 16.59 -9.54 13.59
N GLY A 473 16.72 -10.04 12.37
CA GLY A 473 15.56 -10.31 11.52
C GLY A 473 15.81 -11.48 10.58
N SER A 474 14.80 -12.32 10.42
CA SER A 474 14.74 -13.37 9.39
C SER A 474 13.43 -13.20 8.64
N THR A 475 13.48 -13.18 7.30
CA THR A 475 12.30 -13.02 6.45
C THR A 475 12.43 -13.90 5.23
N ASN A 476 11.40 -14.68 4.96
CA ASN A 476 11.21 -15.38 3.71
C ASN A 476 10.05 -14.74 2.95
N GLN A 477 10.21 -14.58 1.64
CA GLN A 477 9.13 -14.19 0.76
C GLN A 477 9.06 -15.14 -0.42
N LEU A 478 7.89 -15.74 -0.60
CA LEU A 478 7.49 -16.45 -1.81
C LEU A 478 6.65 -15.52 -2.66
N PHE A 479 6.93 -15.50 -3.96
CA PHE A 479 6.14 -14.80 -4.96
C PHE A 479 5.90 -15.73 -6.14
N TYR A 480 4.66 -15.78 -6.58
CA TYR A 480 4.18 -16.49 -7.74
C TYR A 480 3.35 -15.54 -8.60
N PHE A 481 3.64 -15.53 -9.89
CA PHE A 481 2.84 -14.84 -10.88
C PHE A 481 2.61 -15.77 -12.07
N GLY A 482 1.37 -15.87 -12.50
CA GLY A 482 0.97 -16.75 -13.58
C GLY A 482 -0.18 -16.20 -14.40
N SER A 483 -0.35 -16.75 -15.60
CA SER A 483 -1.51 -16.50 -16.44
C SER A 483 -2.62 -17.47 -16.07
N LEU A 484 -3.83 -16.96 -15.82
CA LEU A 484 -4.98 -17.78 -15.45
C LEU A 484 -5.44 -18.67 -16.59
N LEU A 485 -5.62 -19.96 -16.28
CA LEU A 485 -6.30 -20.90 -17.16
C LEU A 485 -7.79 -20.79 -16.91
N THR A 486 -8.51 -20.09 -17.79
CA THR A 486 -9.94 -19.83 -17.57
C THR A 486 -10.79 -20.99 -18.03
N VAL A 487 -11.66 -21.49 -17.14
CA VAL A 487 -12.77 -22.35 -17.51
C VAL A 487 -14.01 -21.45 -17.62
N PRO A 488 -14.72 -21.41 -18.77
CA PRO A 488 -15.92 -20.61 -18.92
C PRO A 488 -16.94 -20.85 -17.79
N GLY A 489 -17.43 -19.77 -17.18
CA GLY A 489 -18.44 -19.82 -16.11
C GLY A 489 -17.92 -20.17 -14.71
N GLN A 490 -16.63 -20.49 -14.53
CA GLN A 490 -16.05 -20.73 -13.19
C GLN A 490 -15.72 -19.39 -12.51
N SER A 491 -16.23 -19.14 -11.30
CA SER A 491 -15.85 -17.97 -10.48
C SER A 491 -14.35 -17.96 -10.16
N LEU A 492 -13.72 -16.78 -10.14
CA LEU A 492 -12.29 -16.63 -9.80
C LEU A 492 -11.96 -17.08 -8.37
N GLU A 493 -12.93 -17.05 -7.46
CA GLU A 493 -12.79 -17.61 -6.12
C GLU A 493 -12.28 -19.07 -6.17
N HIS A 494 -12.82 -19.87 -7.10
CA HIS A 494 -12.52 -21.29 -7.26
C HIS A 494 -11.52 -21.59 -8.40
N ALA A 495 -11.09 -20.58 -9.15
CA ALA A 495 -10.13 -20.75 -10.23
C ALA A 495 -8.73 -21.02 -9.62
N GLY A 496 -8.24 -22.26 -9.75
CA GLY A 496 -6.98 -22.69 -9.14
C GLY A 496 -5.84 -22.99 -10.12
N LYS A 497 -6.12 -23.03 -11.44
CA LYS A 497 -5.11 -23.38 -12.44
C LYS A 497 -4.56 -22.12 -13.11
N SER A 498 -3.23 -22.00 -13.14
CA SER A 498 -2.52 -20.95 -13.86
C SER A 498 -1.20 -21.50 -14.42
N HIS A 499 -0.76 -20.94 -15.54
CA HIS A 499 0.59 -21.16 -16.07
C HIS A 499 1.57 -20.24 -15.35
N GLU A 500 2.58 -20.80 -14.66
CA GLU A 500 3.65 -20.01 -14.01
C GLU A 500 4.37 -19.15 -15.06
N LEU A 501 4.39 -17.84 -14.84
CA LEU A 501 5.14 -16.87 -15.65
C LEU A 501 6.40 -16.40 -14.90
N TYR A 502 6.29 -16.24 -13.59
CA TYR A 502 7.38 -15.89 -12.70
C TYR A 502 7.18 -16.51 -11.33
N PHE A 503 8.28 -16.95 -10.75
CA PHE A 503 8.33 -17.43 -9.39
C PHE A 503 9.65 -17.01 -8.78
N ARG A 504 9.62 -16.60 -7.52
CA ARG A 504 10.84 -16.51 -6.72
C ARG A 504 10.56 -16.77 -5.26
N ASN A 505 11.52 -17.37 -4.59
CA ASN A 505 11.51 -17.69 -3.18
C ASN A 505 12.84 -17.23 -2.59
N VAL A 506 12.79 -16.23 -1.72
CA VAL A 506 13.98 -15.55 -1.22
C VAL A 506 13.94 -15.45 0.30
N THR A 507 15.05 -15.79 0.93
CA THR A 507 15.23 -15.70 2.38
C THR A 507 16.36 -14.74 2.70
N ALA A 508 16.10 -13.83 3.63
CA ALA A 508 17.09 -12.95 4.19
C ALA A 508 17.20 -13.11 5.71
N VAL A 509 18.42 -13.05 6.22
CA VAL A 509 18.74 -13.08 7.64
C VAL A 509 19.73 -11.97 7.94
N ASN A 510 19.42 -11.13 8.93
CA ASN A 510 20.24 -10.00 9.37
C ASN A 510 20.70 -9.08 8.23
N GLY A 511 19.75 -8.70 7.37
CA GLY A 511 20.02 -7.80 6.25
C GLY A 511 20.80 -8.43 5.09
N SER A 512 21.05 -9.74 5.11
CA SER A 512 21.75 -10.45 4.03
C SER A 512 20.86 -11.51 3.41
N VAL A 513 20.86 -11.63 2.08
CA VAL A 513 20.16 -12.71 1.37
C VAL A 513 20.94 -14.01 1.54
N VAL A 514 20.31 -15.03 2.09
CA VAL A 514 20.92 -16.34 2.39
C VAL A 514 20.42 -17.46 1.48
N ALA A 515 19.25 -17.29 0.86
CA ALA A 515 18.71 -18.19 -0.17
C ALA A 515 17.91 -17.38 -1.18
N ASP A 516 18.03 -17.72 -2.47
CA ASP A 516 17.32 -17.05 -3.56
C ASP A 516 17.12 -18.06 -4.70
N GLU A 517 15.89 -18.52 -4.87
CA GLU A 517 15.45 -19.36 -5.98
C GLU A 517 14.55 -18.55 -6.90
N GLU A 518 14.88 -18.45 -8.18
CA GLU A 518 14.12 -17.68 -9.17
C GLU A 518 13.85 -18.51 -10.44
N ARG A 519 12.62 -18.45 -10.94
CA ARG A 519 12.19 -19.03 -12.22
C ARG A 519 11.37 -18.00 -13.01
N SER A 520 11.62 -17.90 -14.31
CA SER A 520 10.94 -16.93 -15.18
C SER A 520 10.84 -17.45 -16.60
N VAL A 521 9.67 -17.30 -17.22
CA VAL A 521 9.44 -17.66 -18.63
C VAL A 521 10.06 -16.64 -19.59
N ALA A 522 10.20 -15.38 -19.16
CA ALA A 522 10.72 -14.28 -20.00
C ALA A 522 12.24 -14.33 -20.21
N SER A 523 12.96 -15.15 -19.45
CA SER A 523 14.40 -15.39 -19.60
C SER A 523 14.62 -16.89 -19.76
N ALA A 524 15.15 -17.34 -20.89
CA ALA A 524 15.52 -18.75 -21.12
C ALA A 524 16.10 -19.36 -19.83
N CYS A 525 15.41 -20.36 -19.28
CA CYS A 525 15.58 -20.91 -17.93
C CYS A 525 17.01 -20.79 -17.39
N ARG A 526 17.24 -19.85 -16.47
CA ARG A 526 18.38 -19.90 -15.57
C ARG A 526 17.87 -20.23 -14.19
N ASN A 527 18.04 -21.47 -13.76
CA ASN A 527 18.03 -21.80 -12.34
C ASN A 527 19.27 -21.12 -11.73
N ILE A 528 19.13 -19.86 -11.29
CA ILE A 528 20.20 -19.19 -10.56
C ILE A 528 20.01 -19.51 -9.08
N VAL A 529 20.60 -20.61 -8.63
CA VAL A 529 20.84 -20.80 -7.19
C VAL A 529 22.03 -19.91 -6.84
N ARG A 530 21.78 -18.75 -6.21
CA ARG A 530 22.87 -17.91 -5.71
C ARG A 530 23.33 -18.45 -4.36
N PRO A 531 24.64 -18.75 -4.17
CA PRO A 531 25.15 -19.10 -2.86
C PRO A 531 25.00 -17.91 -1.89
N PRO A 532 24.89 -18.16 -0.57
CA PRO A 532 24.74 -17.12 0.44
C PRO A 532 25.90 -16.10 0.34
N GLN A 533 25.56 -14.80 0.31
CA GLN A 533 26.58 -13.77 0.48
C GLN A 533 26.95 -13.69 1.98
N PRO A 534 28.23 -13.88 2.36
CA PRO A 534 28.62 -13.75 3.75
C PRO A 534 28.44 -12.31 4.22
N ALA A 535 27.95 -12.18 5.46
CA ALA A 535 27.99 -10.91 6.17
C ALA A 535 29.43 -10.37 6.19
N ALA A 536 29.59 -9.07 5.98
CA ALA A 536 30.85 -8.39 6.27
C ALA A 536 31.11 -8.46 7.78
N GLY A 537 31.73 -9.54 8.22
CA GLY A 537 32.24 -9.71 9.57
C GLY A 537 33.53 -8.90 9.74
N ASN A 538 33.66 -8.25 10.88
CA ASN A 538 34.90 -7.63 11.33
C ASN A 538 36.05 -8.65 11.31
N SER A 539 36.99 -8.52 10.38
CA SER A 539 38.34 -9.07 10.53
C SER A 539 39.36 -8.08 9.97
N GLN A 540 40.36 -7.77 10.81
CA GLN A 540 41.55 -7.04 10.43
C GLN A 540 42.42 -7.89 9.48
N ASP A 541 43.00 -7.24 8.47
CA ASP A 541 44.26 -7.56 7.80
C ASP A 541 44.47 -8.97 7.19
N ARG A 542 44.45 -9.04 5.85
CA ARG A 542 45.62 -9.30 4.96
C ARG A 542 45.15 -9.58 3.52
N GLY A 543 45.88 -9.03 2.56
CA GLY A 543 45.48 -8.92 1.16
C GLY A 543 45.54 -10.19 0.31
N GLY A 544 44.95 -10.08 -0.87
CA GLY A 544 45.01 -11.03 -1.98
C GLY A 544 43.89 -10.75 -2.98
N ASP A 545 44.26 -10.35 -4.19
CA ASP A 545 43.37 -10.19 -5.35
C ASP A 545 42.51 -11.44 -5.60
N GLU A 546 41.23 -11.25 -5.93
CA GLU A 546 40.51 -11.84 -7.08
C GLU A 546 38.99 -11.66 -6.92
N GLY A 547 38.30 -11.25 -8.00
CA GLY A 547 36.83 -11.25 -8.08
C GLY A 547 36.15 -9.93 -8.46
N VAL A 548 36.72 -9.14 -9.38
CA VAL A 548 35.95 -8.12 -10.11
C VAL A 548 35.05 -8.82 -11.11
N VAL A 549 33.72 -8.74 -10.95
CA VAL A 549 32.80 -9.02 -12.05
C VAL A 549 31.85 -7.84 -12.24
N ARG A 550 32.20 -7.02 -13.25
CA ARG A 550 31.29 -6.15 -13.98
C ARG A 550 30.24 -7.00 -14.69
N VAL A 551 29.01 -6.50 -14.77
CA VAL A 551 28.07 -6.91 -15.82
C VAL A 551 27.60 -5.66 -16.56
N GLU A 552 28.25 -5.38 -17.69
CA GLU A 552 27.62 -4.72 -18.83
C GLU A 552 27.24 -5.81 -19.83
N GLY A 553 26.06 -5.72 -20.46
CA GLY A 553 25.66 -6.66 -21.50
C GLY A 553 24.27 -6.42 -22.09
N LYS A 554 24.19 -5.47 -23.04
CA LYS A 554 23.29 -5.35 -24.20
C LYS A 554 21.85 -5.93 -24.13
N HIS A 555 20.88 -5.01 -24.14
CA HIS A 555 19.44 -5.19 -24.29
C HIS A 555 18.98 -5.65 -25.69
N PRO A 556 17.86 -6.39 -25.75
CA PRO A 556 16.66 -5.94 -26.48
C PRO A 556 15.39 -5.99 -25.57
N PRO A 557 14.18 -5.60 -26.06
CA PRO A 557 13.16 -4.87 -25.29
C PRO A 557 12.43 -5.75 -24.28
N SER A 558 12.36 -5.32 -23.02
CA SER A 558 11.37 -5.83 -22.08
C SER A 558 10.74 -4.69 -21.29
N THR A 559 9.43 -4.57 -21.47
CA THR A 559 8.50 -3.99 -20.50
C THR A 559 8.61 -4.81 -19.21
N ALA A 560 8.91 -4.13 -18.09
CA ALA A 560 9.12 -4.65 -16.73
C ALA A 560 10.02 -5.91 -16.64
N ALA A 561 11.27 -5.73 -16.20
CA ALA A 561 12.12 -6.85 -15.84
C ALA A 561 11.46 -7.69 -14.72
N PRO A 562 11.45 -9.03 -14.80
CA PRO A 562 10.83 -9.90 -13.79
C PRO A 562 11.36 -9.69 -12.36
N GLY A 563 12.59 -9.19 -12.21
CA GLY A 563 13.15 -8.86 -10.89
C GLY A 563 12.55 -7.64 -10.18
N SER A 564 11.63 -6.90 -10.83
CA SER A 564 10.98 -5.71 -10.25
C SER A 564 9.76 -6.01 -9.37
N TRP A 565 9.32 -7.27 -9.31
CA TRP A 565 8.17 -7.71 -8.51
C TRP A 565 8.50 -7.96 -7.04
N PHE A 566 9.78 -8.06 -6.71
CA PHE A 566 10.23 -8.07 -5.33
C PHE A 566 10.73 -6.70 -4.94
N GLU A 567 10.35 -6.30 -3.74
CA GLU A 567 10.69 -5.01 -3.20
C GLU A 567 11.95 -5.17 -2.33
N PHE A 568 13.10 -4.75 -2.89
CA PHE A 568 14.41 -4.88 -2.24
C PHE A 568 15.08 -3.53 -2.01
N ALA A 569 15.67 -3.36 -0.83
CA ALA A 569 16.65 -2.32 -0.55
C ALA A 569 18.05 -2.94 -0.39
N GLU A 570 18.95 -2.60 -1.31
CA GLU A 570 20.30 -3.16 -1.38
C GLU A 570 21.32 -2.23 -0.71
N PRO A 571 22.37 -2.75 -0.06
CA PRO A 571 23.47 -1.92 0.44
C PRO A 571 24.20 -1.17 -0.67
N LEU A 572 24.61 0.08 -0.42
CA LEU A 572 25.48 0.82 -1.33
C LEU A 572 26.89 0.23 -1.35
N ALA A 573 27.49 0.12 -2.53
CA ALA A 573 28.88 -0.33 -2.67
C ALA A 573 29.85 0.69 -2.01
N PRO A 574 30.90 0.24 -1.30
CA PRO A 574 31.95 1.13 -0.80
C PRO A 574 32.62 1.85 -1.97
N ARG A 575 32.64 3.20 -1.97
CA ARG A 575 33.37 3.96 -2.98
C ARG A 575 34.87 3.74 -2.82
N GLN A 576 35.51 3.03 -3.76
CA GLN A 576 36.96 3.13 -3.93
C GLN A 576 37.29 4.52 -4.51
N HIS A 577 37.84 5.40 -3.68
CA HIS A 577 38.21 6.75 -4.11
C HIS A 577 39.47 6.73 -4.99
N PHE A 578 39.34 6.95 -6.30
CA PHE A 578 40.41 7.52 -7.10
C PHE A 578 40.25 9.05 -7.15
N GLY A 579 41.11 9.75 -6.42
CA GLY A 579 41.07 11.20 -6.30
C GLY A 579 41.60 11.90 -7.55
N ARG A 580 40.82 12.86 -8.08
CA ARG A 580 41.36 14.10 -8.67
C ARG A 580 40.48 15.27 -8.22
N ARG A 581 41.02 16.09 -7.32
CA ARG A 581 40.43 17.37 -6.88
C ARG A 581 40.51 18.39 -8.02
N LEU A 582 39.37 18.91 -8.45
CA LEU A 582 39.27 20.19 -9.15
C LEU A 582 38.92 21.27 -8.10
N LYS A 583 39.80 22.25 -7.95
CA LYS A 583 39.62 23.44 -7.11
C LYS A 583 38.49 24.30 -7.70
N LEU A 584 37.50 24.61 -6.90
CA LEU A 584 36.58 25.73 -7.14
C LEU A 584 36.79 26.76 -6.03
N VAL A 585 37.04 28.00 -6.47
CA VAL A 585 37.35 29.19 -5.68
C VAL A 585 36.04 29.76 -5.13
N GLN A 586 35.96 29.99 -3.82
CA GLN A 586 34.94 30.83 -3.19
C GLN A 586 35.48 32.25 -2.99
N PRO A 587 34.64 33.30 -3.14
CA PRO A 587 34.87 34.58 -2.50
C PRO A 587 34.13 34.66 -1.14
N SER A 588 34.85 35.26 -0.19
CA SER A 588 34.50 35.64 1.17
C SER A 588 33.53 36.82 1.27
N CYS A 589 32.65 36.83 2.28
CA CYS A 589 32.60 37.80 3.40
C CYS A 589 31.17 37.96 3.99
N GLY A 590 31.10 38.07 5.32
CA GLY A 590 29.97 38.70 6.02
C GLY A 590 29.63 38.08 7.38
N ASN A 591 30.42 38.39 8.41
CA ASN A 591 30.12 38.13 9.84
C ASN A 591 28.84 38.87 10.28
N ILE A 592 28.01 38.22 11.09
CA ILE A 592 27.22 38.87 12.16
C ILE A 592 27.24 37.95 13.40
N ASP A 593 27.51 38.58 14.54
CA ASP A 593 27.83 38.04 15.85
C ASP A 593 26.67 37.38 16.61
N CYS A 594 27.10 36.50 17.53
CA CYS A 594 26.36 35.82 18.56
C CYS A 594 25.86 36.75 19.68
N GLU A 595 24.70 36.44 20.27
CA GLU A 595 24.50 36.64 21.71
C GLU A 595 23.79 35.43 22.34
N ALA A 596 24.37 34.98 23.45
CA ALA A 596 23.99 33.81 24.23
C ALA A 596 23.10 34.22 25.42
N GLY A 597 22.06 33.43 25.70
CA GLY A 597 21.28 33.49 26.93
C GLY A 597 21.27 32.13 27.63
N THR A 598 21.95 32.05 28.77
CA THR A 598 21.96 30.90 29.70
C THR A 598 20.61 30.74 30.43
N PRO A 599 20.10 29.52 30.66
CA PRO A 599 19.02 29.28 31.61
C PRO A 599 19.52 28.74 32.96
N THR A 600 18.96 29.28 34.05
CA THR A 600 19.10 28.83 35.43
C THR A 600 18.23 27.61 35.73
N ALA A 601 18.81 26.60 36.37
CA ALA A 601 18.15 25.41 36.88
C ALA A 601 17.50 25.63 38.26
N THR A 602 16.36 24.99 38.53
CA THR A 602 15.92 24.58 39.88
C THR A 602 15.21 23.22 39.81
N ALA A 603 15.26 22.49 40.93
CA ALA A 603 15.29 21.04 40.99
C ALA A 603 14.02 20.38 41.58
N ARG A 604 13.80 19.14 41.12
CA ARG A 604 13.26 17.93 41.79
C ARG A 604 11.87 17.94 42.47
N GLY A 605 11.02 17.06 41.93
CA GLY A 605 10.04 16.26 42.66
C GLY A 605 9.96 14.86 42.03
N SER A 606 10.28 13.82 42.80
CA SER A 606 10.41 12.42 42.35
C SER A 606 9.07 11.67 42.41
N SER A 607 8.60 11.20 41.26
CA SER A 607 7.74 10.01 41.15
C SER A 607 8.17 9.25 39.90
N THR A 608 8.68 8.04 40.06
CA THR A 608 9.05 7.12 38.98
C THR A 608 7.78 6.67 38.26
N SER A 609 7.32 7.48 37.30
CA SER A 609 6.27 7.09 36.37
C SER A 609 6.90 6.50 35.11
N ILE A 610 6.42 5.32 34.71
CA ILE A 610 6.74 4.64 33.43
C ILE A 610 6.25 5.48 32.20
N GLY A 611 5.56 6.60 32.44
CA GLY A 611 4.93 7.48 31.44
C GLY A 611 5.81 7.99 30.27
N PRO A 612 7.10 8.38 30.45
CA PRO A 612 7.91 8.89 29.34
C PRO A 612 8.36 7.81 28.34
N LEU A 613 8.49 6.56 28.77
CA LEU A 613 8.91 5.41 27.94
C LEU A 613 7.72 4.80 27.18
N LEU A 614 6.53 4.87 27.79
CA LEU A 614 5.24 4.58 27.15
C LEU A 614 4.92 5.54 26.00
N GLN A 615 5.38 6.79 26.11
CA GLN A 615 5.33 7.76 25.01
C GLN A 615 6.25 7.35 23.84
N GLN A 616 7.31 6.57 24.09
CA GLN A 616 8.19 6.01 23.04
C GLN A 616 7.56 4.80 22.32
N LEU A 617 6.71 4.02 23.01
CA LEU A 617 5.86 3.01 22.37
C LEU A 617 4.80 3.64 21.47
N GLN A 618 4.18 4.71 21.97
CA GLN A 618 3.36 5.59 21.15
C GLN A 618 4.18 6.34 20.09
N LEU A 619 5.52 6.33 20.08
CA LEU A 619 6.32 6.90 18.98
C LEU A 619 6.74 5.86 17.92
N GLN A 620 6.54 4.57 18.19
CA GLN A 620 6.61 3.51 17.18
C GLN A 620 5.23 3.11 16.64
N GLN A 621 4.14 3.46 17.35
CA GLN A 621 2.75 3.31 16.91
C GLN A 621 1.99 4.66 16.73
N GLN A 622 2.65 5.80 16.91
CA GLN A 622 2.22 7.11 16.40
C GLN A 622 3.42 7.79 15.76
N PRO A 623 3.23 8.54 14.67
CA PRO A 623 4.29 9.33 14.11
C PRO A 623 4.45 10.62 14.90
N LEU A 624 5.66 11.12 14.86
CA LEU A 624 5.93 12.52 15.11
C LEU A 624 5.08 13.36 14.14
N ARG A 625 4.38 14.37 14.68
CA ARG A 625 3.55 15.32 13.91
C ARG A 625 4.29 15.75 12.65
N TYR A 626 3.73 15.37 11.50
CA TYR A 626 4.14 15.83 10.18
C TYR A 626 3.72 17.29 10.04
N HIS A 627 4.65 18.21 10.25
CA HIS A 627 4.54 19.60 9.81
C HIS A 627 5.78 19.99 9.02
#